data_AF-A0A101T6S4-F1
#
_entry.id   AF-A0A101T6S4-F1
#
_cell.length_a   1.000
_cell.length_b   1.000
_cell.length_c   1.000
_cell.angle_alpha   90.00
_cell.angle_beta   90.00
_cell.angle_gamma   90.00
#
_symmetry.space_group_name_H-M   'P 1'
#
loop_
_entity.id
_entity.type
_entity.pdbx_description
1 polymer ?
#
loop_
_entity_poly.entity_id
_entity_poly.type
_entity_poly.pdbx_seq_one_letter_code
_entity_poly.pdbx_strand_id
1 'polypeptide(L)'
;MAIALLAMFAQMERIYMLERAAGARAAKEARGLPTGRPAKLNATTRAGAAQRIKDGAIPEQVAAELGVSRSTLYRELRKHREGAAVEPVGQEG
;
A
#
# COMPACT_ATOMS: atom_id res chain seq x y z
N MET A 1 -16.50 12.41 43.78
CA MET A 1 -16.65 10.99 43.38
C MET A 1 -17.26 10.80 41.99
N ALA A 2 -18.30 11.53 41.59
CA ALA A 2 -18.91 11.39 40.25
C ALA A 2 -17.94 11.54 39.07
N ILE A 3 -16.99 12.48 39.15
CA ILE A 3 -15.99 12.72 38.08
C ILE A 3 -15.08 11.50 37.86
N ALA A 4 -14.68 10.81 38.93
CA ALA A 4 -13.81 9.64 38.83
C ALA A 4 -14.51 8.46 38.16
N LEU A 5 -15.80 8.27 38.46
CA LEU A 5 -16.61 7.24 37.83
C LEU A 5 -16.79 7.52 36.32
N LEU A 6 -17.11 8.75 35.96
CA LEU A 6 -17.23 9.17 34.56
C LEU A 6 -15.89 9.01 33.80
N ALA A 7 -14.77 9.34 34.44
CA ALA A 7 -13.45 9.15 33.85
C ALA A 7 -13.13 7.67 33.59
N MET A 8 -13.51 6.76 34.50
CA MET A 8 -13.33 5.33 34.33
C MET A 8 -14.17 4.80 33.16
N PHE A 9 -15.42 5.24 33.03
CA PHE A 9 -16.27 4.89 31.88
C PHE A 9 -15.70 5.41 30.56
N ALA A 10 -15.28 6.68 30.52
CA ALA A 10 -14.66 7.24 29.32
C ALA A 10 -13.39 6.45 28.90
N GLN A 11 -12.59 6.01 29.87
CA GLN A 11 -11.41 5.20 29.59
C GLN A 11 -11.78 3.79 29.09
N MET A 12 -12.80 3.17 29.67
CA MET A 12 -13.31 1.87 29.21
C MET A 12 -13.82 1.94 27.77
N GLU A 13 -14.63 2.94 27.44
CA GLU A 13 -15.13 3.17 26.08
C GLU A 13 -13.99 3.40 25.08
N ARG A 14 -12.96 4.17 25.49
CA ARG A 14 -11.76 4.39 24.67
C ARG A 14 -11.03 3.09 24.36
N ILE A 15 -10.82 2.24 25.35
CA ILE A 15 -10.15 0.94 25.17
C ILE A 15 -10.96 0.07 24.20
N TYR A 16 -12.28 -0.02 24.39
CA TYR A 16 -13.14 -0.82 23.52
C TYR A 16 -13.12 -0.33 22.06
N MET A 17 -13.13 0.98 21.83
CA MET A 17 -13.00 1.55 20.49
C MET A 17 -11.65 1.21 19.83
N LEU A 18 -10.56 1.26 20.60
CA LEU A 18 -9.22 0.91 20.12
C LEU A 18 -9.12 -0.58 19.77
N GLU A 19 -9.65 -1.45 20.62
CA GLU A 19 -9.67 -2.89 20.40
C GLU A 19 -10.47 -3.25 19.13
N ARG A 20 -11.66 -2.64 18.96
CA ARG A 20 -12.46 -2.80 17.75
C ARG A 20 -11.71 -2.34 16.50
N ALA A 21 -11.03 -1.20 16.56
CA ALA A 21 -10.23 -0.70 15.44
C ALA A 21 -9.04 -1.61 15.13
N ALA A 22 -8.38 -2.17 16.15
CA ALA A 22 -7.31 -3.14 16.00
C ALA A 22 -7.80 -4.44 15.34
N GLY A 23 -8.94 -4.97 15.80
CA GLY A 23 -9.58 -6.15 15.19
C GLY A 23 -9.92 -5.94 13.71
N ALA A 24 -10.43 -4.75 13.35
CA ALA A 24 -10.71 -4.41 11.95
C ALA A 24 -9.43 -4.34 11.08
N ARG A 25 -8.32 -3.86 11.63
CA ARG A 25 -7.02 -3.86 10.93
C ARG A 25 -6.48 -5.28 10.75
N ALA A 26 -6.51 -6.09 11.81
CA ALA A 26 -6.09 -7.49 11.76
C ALA A 26 -6.92 -8.30 10.75
N ALA A 27 -8.23 -8.09 10.69
CA ALA A 27 -9.09 -8.75 9.70
C ALA A 27 -8.78 -8.33 8.25
N LYS A 28 -8.39 -7.07 8.01
CA LYS A 28 -7.92 -6.62 6.69
C LYS A 28 -6.57 -7.26 6.33
N GLU A 29 -5.66 -7.29 7.28
CA GLU A 29 -4.33 -7.90 7.11
C GLU A 29 -4.42 -9.40 6.83
N ALA A 30 -5.25 -10.13 7.58
CA ALA A 30 -5.50 -11.56 7.35
C ALA A 30 -6.10 -11.86 5.97
N ARG A 31 -6.82 -10.90 5.37
CA ARG A 31 -7.33 -10.98 4.00
C ARG A 31 -6.33 -10.50 2.95
N GLY A 32 -5.15 -10.03 3.34
CA GLY A 32 -4.14 -9.44 2.45
C GLY A 32 -4.59 -8.13 1.81
N LEU A 33 -5.58 -7.43 2.37
CA LEU A 33 -6.03 -6.16 1.80
C LEU A 33 -4.98 -5.06 2.04
N PRO A 34 -4.78 -4.15 1.07
CA PRO A 34 -3.82 -3.07 1.22
C PRO A 34 -4.20 -2.14 2.38
N THR A 35 -3.20 -1.76 3.15
CA THR A 35 -3.32 -0.79 4.24
C THR A 35 -2.82 0.59 3.81
N GLY A 36 -3.34 1.64 4.44
CA GLY A 36 -2.90 3.02 4.20
C GLY A 36 -3.44 3.64 2.92
N ARG A 37 -2.70 4.61 2.38
CA ARG A 37 -3.11 5.39 1.19
C ARG A 37 -3.01 4.51 -0.06
N PRO A 38 -4.05 4.46 -0.92
CA PRO A 38 -3.98 3.71 -2.17
C PRO A 38 -2.83 4.19 -3.05
N ALA A 39 -2.16 3.25 -3.72
CA ALA A 39 -1.09 3.57 -4.66
C ALA A 39 -1.65 4.37 -5.85
N LYS A 40 -0.91 5.38 -6.30
CA LYS A 40 -1.30 6.21 -7.46
C LYS A 40 -1.26 5.46 -8.79
N LEU A 41 -0.44 4.41 -8.89
CA LEU A 41 -0.26 3.61 -10.10
C LEU A 41 -0.75 2.19 -9.86
N ASN A 42 -1.57 1.68 -10.78
CA ASN A 42 -2.04 0.30 -10.77
C ASN A 42 -1.00 -0.64 -11.41
N ALA A 43 -1.20 -1.96 -11.32
CA ALA A 43 -0.22 -2.93 -11.83
C ALA A 43 0.04 -2.77 -13.33
N THR A 44 -0.99 -2.56 -14.13
CA THR A 44 -0.90 -2.39 -15.58
C THR A 44 -0.11 -1.15 -15.97
N THR A 45 -0.38 0.00 -15.32
CA THR A 45 0.38 1.25 -15.56
C THR A 45 1.83 1.11 -15.12
N ARG A 46 2.12 0.38 -14.05
CA ARG A 46 3.52 0.08 -13.66
C ARG A 46 4.24 -0.78 -14.70
N ALA A 47 3.60 -1.83 -15.19
CA ALA A 47 4.19 -2.69 -16.22
C ALA A 47 4.43 -1.92 -17.53
N GLY A 48 3.45 -1.12 -17.97
CA GLY A 48 3.57 -0.27 -19.13
C GLY A 48 4.68 0.78 -18.98
N ALA A 49 4.78 1.42 -17.81
CA ALA A 49 5.87 2.34 -17.51
C ALA A 49 7.24 1.63 -17.55
N ALA A 50 7.36 0.45 -16.96
CA ALA A 50 8.59 -0.33 -16.98
C ALA A 50 9.02 -0.70 -18.41
N GLN A 51 8.06 -1.08 -19.26
CA GLN A 51 8.32 -1.39 -20.66
C GLN A 51 8.81 -0.16 -21.43
N ARG A 52 8.14 0.99 -21.31
CA ARG A 52 8.58 2.23 -21.98
C ARG A 52 10.00 2.64 -21.59
N ILE A 53 10.36 2.51 -20.31
CA ILE A 53 11.73 2.80 -19.85
C ILE A 53 12.74 1.81 -20.45
N LYS A 54 12.36 0.52 -20.58
CA LYS A 54 13.19 -0.49 -21.24
C LYS A 54 13.40 -0.19 -22.73
N ASP A 55 12.38 0.37 -23.38
CA ASP A 55 12.41 0.78 -24.79
C ASP A 55 13.15 2.11 -25.02
N GLY A 56 13.72 2.71 -23.97
CA GLY A 56 14.56 3.91 -24.04
C GLY A 56 13.82 5.24 -23.83
N ALA A 57 12.57 5.22 -23.36
CA ALA A 57 11.83 6.46 -23.07
C ALA A 57 12.47 7.26 -21.92
N ILE A 58 12.39 8.59 -22.00
CA ILE A 58 12.92 9.50 -20.99
C ILE A 58 12.04 9.40 -19.72
N PRO A 59 12.61 9.03 -18.54
CA PRO A 59 11.85 8.83 -17.31
C PRO A 59 11.04 10.04 -16.85
N GLU A 60 11.54 11.26 -17.09
CA GLU A 60 10.88 12.51 -16.78
C GLU A 60 9.57 12.69 -17.55
N GLN A 61 9.58 12.35 -18.85
CA GLN A 61 8.41 12.44 -19.71
C GLN A 61 7.36 11.41 -19.29
N VAL A 62 7.79 10.17 -19.04
CA VAL A 62 6.91 9.09 -18.56
C VAL A 62 6.28 9.46 -17.21
N ALA A 63 7.04 10.06 -16.29
CA ALA A 63 6.51 10.51 -15.00
C ALA A 63 5.47 11.64 -15.16
N ALA A 64 5.75 12.60 -16.05
CA ALA A 64 4.84 13.71 -16.34
C ALA A 64 3.53 13.24 -16.96
N GLU A 65 3.59 12.35 -17.95
CA GLU A 65 2.40 11.72 -18.58
C GLU A 65 1.54 10.97 -17.57
N LEU A 66 2.16 10.30 -16.61
CA LEU A 66 1.49 9.56 -15.56
C LEU A 66 1.04 10.45 -14.37
N GLY A 67 1.33 11.76 -14.40
CA GLY A 67 0.97 12.69 -13.33
C GLY A 67 1.64 12.38 -11.98
N VAL A 68 2.84 11.79 -12.00
CA VAL A 68 3.59 11.40 -10.79
C VAL A 68 4.97 12.06 -10.76
N SER A 69 5.54 12.19 -9.56
CA SER A 69 6.93 12.62 -9.43
C SER A 69 7.89 11.54 -9.95
N ARG A 70 9.09 11.95 -10.39
CA ARG A 70 10.18 11.02 -10.76
C ARG A 70 10.50 10.02 -9.63
N SER A 71 10.49 10.49 -8.39
CA SER A 71 10.67 9.64 -7.20
C SER A 71 9.56 8.59 -7.03
N THR A 72 8.32 8.94 -7.39
CA THR A 72 7.20 7.99 -7.37
C THR A 72 7.33 6.97 -8.49
N LEU A 73 7.70 7.40 -9.70
CA LEU A 73 7.96 6.49 -10.82
C LEU A 73 9.01 5.44 -10.44
N TYR A 74 10.18 5.84 -9.96
CA TYR A 74 11.22 4.87 -9.58
C TYR A 74 10.83 3.95 -8.43
N ARG A 75 10.09 4.45 -7.43
CA ARG A 75 9.59 3.60 -6.35
C ARG A 75 8.65 2.52 -6.88
N GLU A 76 7.76 2.86 -7.80
CA GLU A 76 6.83 1.91 -8.38
C GLU A 76 7.53 0.94 -9.37
N LEU A 77 8.57 1.36 -10.08
CA LEU A 77 9.42 0.48 -10.89
C LEU A 77 10.22 -0.51 -10.03
N ARG A 78 10.74 -0.06 -8.88
CA ARG A 78 11.40 -0.94 -7.90
C ARG A 78 10.44 -2.01 -7.40
N LYS A 79 9.23 -1.61 -6.98
CA LYS A 79 8.17 -2.56 -6.57
C LYS A 79 7.78 -3.53 -7.68
N HIS A 80 7.70 -3.06 -8.92
CA HIS A 80 7.40 -3.93 -10.08
C HIS A 80 8.50 -4.99 -10.28
N ARG A 81 9.78 -4.60 -10.15
CA ARG A 81 10.90 -5.56 -10.21
C ARG A 81 10.88 -6.54 -9.04
N GLU A 82 10.60 -6.06 -7.82
CA GLU A 82 10.51 -6.92 -6.64
C GLU A 82 9.35 -7.92 -6.76
N GLY A 83 8.20 -7.50 -7.28
CA GLY A 83 7.08 -8.40 -7.58
C GLY A 83 7.43 -9.45 -8.65
N ALA A 84 8.18 -9.06 -9.68
CA ALA A 84 8.65 -9.99 -10.72
C ALA A 84 9.72 -10.98 -10.20
N ALA A 85 10.47 -10.62 -9.16
CA ALA A 85 11.50 -11.49 -8.56
C ALA A 85 10.93 -12.51 -7.58
N VAL A 86 9.67 -12.34 -7.12
CA VAL A 86 8.99 -13.27 -6.20
C VAL A 86 8.25 -14.39 -6.97
N GLU A 87 8.02 -14.25 -8.28
CA GLU A 87 7.62 -15.36 -9.16
C GLU A 87 8.82 -15.95 -9.92
N PRO A 88 9.60 -16.83 -9.27
CA PRO A 88 9.99 -18.07 -9.95
C PRO A 88 10.09 -19.24 -8.96
N VAL A 89 8.97 -19.74 -8.42
CA VAL A 89 8.89 -21.08 -7.81
C VAL A 89 7.52 -21.66 -8.12
N GLY A 90 7.43 -22.46 -9.18
CA GLY A 90 6.18 -23.15 -9.52
C GLY A 90 5.93 -23.37 -11.00
N GLN A 91 6.96 -23.72 -11.78
CA GLN A 91 6.76 -24.37 -13.07
C GLN A 91 7.62 -25.64 -13.11
N GLU A 92 7.20 -26.65 -12.34
CA GLU A 92 7.67 -28.03 -12.47
C GLU A 92 6.49 -28.97 -12.22
N GLY A 93 6.14 -29.79 -13.21
CA GLY A 93 5.18 -30.89 -13.11
C GLY A 93 4.06 -30.85 -14.14
#